data_AF-A0A3N4LN96-F1
#
_entry.id   AF-A0A3N4LN96-F1
#
_cell.length_a   1.000
_cell.length_b   1.000
_cell.length_c   1.000
_cell.angle_alpha   90.00
_cell.angle_beta   90.00
_cell.angle_gamma   90.00
#
_symmetry.space_group_name_H-M   'P 1'
#
loop_
_entity.id
_entity.type
_entity.pdbx_description
1 polymer ?
#
loop_
_entity_poly.entity_id
_entity_poly.type
_entity_poly.pdbx_seq_one_letter_code
_entity_poly.pdbx_strand_id
1 'polypeptide(L)'
;MANSYTIFVGLILVAALCLVAYILAPKGENQTVWRSSIILALSAMYIMWALTILAQLHPLVAPRRNDLRPEKHMEGPGSIKMFS
;
A
#
# COMPACT_ATOMS: atom_id res chain seq x y z
N MET A 1 -4.48 -1.28 9.37
CA MET A 1 -5.55 -0.27 9.24
C MET A 1 -4.91 0.98 8.68
N ALA A 2 -5.42 1.51 7.57
CA ALA A 2 -4.90 2.76 7.01
C ALA A 2 -5.28 3.90 7.95
N ASN A 3 -4.29 4.47 8.63
CA ASN A 3 -4.46 5.61 9.50
C ASN A 3 -3.58 6.72 8.93
N SER A 4 -4.03 7.97 8.87
CA SER A 4 -3.27 9.07 8.23
C SER A 4 -1.84 9.19 8.78
N TYR A 5 -1.63 8.78 10.03
CA TYR A 5 -0.33 8.73 10.67
C TYR A 5 0.70 7.81 10.00
N THR A 6 0.28 6.74 9.32
CA THR A 6 1.20 5.79 8.66
C THR A 6 2.01 6.43 7.54
N ILE A 7 1.45 7.46 6.89
CA ILE A 7 2.13 8.23 5.84
C ILE A 7 3.33 8.97 6.44
N PHE A 8 3.12 9.66 7.57
CA PHE A 8 4.20 10.41 8.22
C PHE A 8 5.31 9.51 8.76
N VAL A 9 4.96 8.35 9.33
CA VAL A 9 5.95 7.36 9.77
C VAL A 9 6.77 6.85 8.57
N GLY A 10 6.12 6.55 7.45
CA GLY A 10 6.80 6.18 6.20
C GLY A 10 7.74 7.28 5.68
N LEU A 11 7.31 8.55 5.73
CA LEU A 11 8.11 9.70 5.31
C LEU A 11 9.40 9.79 6.13
N ILE A 12 9.32 9.68 7.45
CA ILE A 12 10.47 9.78 8.36
C ILE A 12 11.45 8.63 8.09
N LEU A 13 10.94 7.41 7.90
CA LEU A 13 11.77 6.25 7.57
C LEU A 13 12.52 6.43 6.25
N VAL A 14 11.83 6.88 5.20
CA VAL A 14 12.45 7.11 3.89
C VAL A 14 13.45 8.27 3.94
N ALA A 15 13.13 9.36 4.65
CA ALA A 15 14.05 10.47 4.84
C ALA A 15 15.33 10.05 5.59
N ALA A 16 15.21 9.22 6.62
CA ALA A 16 16.35 8.66 7.33
C ALA A 16 17.21 7.76 6.42
N LEU A 17 16.57 6.91 5.61
CA LEU A 17 17.28 6.08 4.62
C LEU A 17 18.00 6.91 3.56
N CYS A 18 17.41 8.03 3.10
CA CYS A 18 18.06 8.95 2.18
C CYS A 18 19.32 9.59 2.81
N LEU A 19 19.25 9.99 4.09
CA LEU A 19 20.45 10.48 4.82
C LEU A 19 21.53 9.40 4.90
N VAL A 20 21.15 8.17 5.28
CA VAL A 20 22.09 7.05 5.37
C VAL A 20 22.74 6.75 4.02
N ALA A 21 21.94 6.71 2.94
CA ALA A 21 22.43 6.51 1.58
C ALA A 21 23.39 7.62 1.14
N TYR A 22 23.15 8.87 1.56
CA TYR A 22 24.03 9.99 1.24
C TYR A 22 25.42 9.88 1.89
N ILE A 23 25.45 9.47 3.17
CA ILE A 23 26.68 9.35 3.96
C ILE A 23 27.48 8.11 3.58
N LEU A 24 26.80 6.98 3.34
CA LEU A 24 27.42 5.71 2.97
C LEU A 24 27.80 5.61 1.49
N ALA A 25 27.51 6.62 0.68
CA ALA A 25 27.83 6.62 -0.74
C ALA A 25 29.37 6.47 -0.95
N PRO A 26 29.82 5.45 -1.70
CA PRO A 26 31.24 5.20 -1.91
C PRO A 26 31.91 6.40 -2.57
N LYS A 27 33.12 6.73 -2.09
CA LYS A 27 33.93 7.82 -2.63
C LYS A 27 34.63 7.32 -3.89
N GLY A 28 34.10 7.71 -5.05
CA GLY A 28 34.65 7.37 -6.38
C GLY A 28 34.04 8.27 -7.46
N GLU A 29 34.45 8.07 -8.71
CA GLU A 29 34.01 8.90 -9.85
C GLU A 29 32.48 8.92 -10.02
N ASN A 30 31.82 7.81 -9.71
CA ASN A 30 30.36 7.66 -9.83
C ASN A 30 29.59 8.08 -8.56
N GLN A 31 30.21 8.76 -7.59
CA GLN A 31 29.57 9.09 -6.31
C GLN A 31 28.27 9.91 -6.48
N THR A 32 28.26 10.89 -7.39
CA THR A 32 27.07 11.71 -7.64
C THR A 32 25.92 10.89 -8.19
N VAL A 33 26.20 9.98 -9.14
CA VAL A 33 25.21 9.07 -9.72
C VAL A 33 24.67 8.13 -8.64
N TRP A 34 25.53 7.63 -7.76
CA TRP A 34 25.14 6.75 -6.66
C TRP A 34 24.19 7.44 -5.67
N ARG A 35 24.50 8.69 -5.28
CA ARG A 35 23.66 9.49 -4.39
C ARG A 35 22.31 9.82 -5.03
N SER A 36 22.31 10.32 -6.25
CA SER A 36 21.08 10.80 -6.89
C SER A 36 20.15 9.64 -7.27
N SER A 37 20.67 8.53 -7.80
CA SER A 37 19.85 7.39 -8.22
C SER A 37 19.10 6.74 -7.06
N ILE A 38 19.77 6.48 -5.93
CA ILE A 38 19.15 5.86 -4.76
C ILE A 38 18.14 6.79 -4.10
N ILE A 39 18.49 8.06 -3.90
CA ILE A 39 17.58 9.04 -3.28
C ILE A 39 16.34 9.23 -4.15
N LEU A 40 16.49 9.33 -5.47
CA LEU A 40 15.39 9.48 -6.41
C LEU A 40 14.49 8.23 -6.43
N ALA A 41 15.08 7.03 -6.48
CA ALA A 41 14.32 5.77 -6.47
C ALA A 41 13.50 5.60 -5.19
N LEU A 42 14.10 5.86 -4.02
CA LEU A 42 13.40 5.82 -2.72
C LEU A 42 12.26 6.84 -2.66
N SER A 43 12.49 8.05 -3.17
CA SER A 43 11.48 9.10 -3.22
C SER A 43 10.31 8.73 -4.13
N ALA A 44 10.59 8.23 -5.33
CA ALA A 44 9.56 7.82 -6.29
C ALA A 44 8.72 6.64 -5.77
N MET A 45 9.38 5.64 -5.18
CA MET A 45 8.71 4.49 -4.56
C MET A 45 7.81 4.92 -3.41
N TYR A 46 8.28 5.85 -2.56
CA TYR A 46 7.48 6.39 -1.46
C TYR A 46 6.26 7.18 -1.94
N ILE A 47 6.41 8.04 -2.96
CA ILE A 47 5.29 8.81 -3.50
C ILE A 47 4.20 7.88 -4.05
N MET A 48 4.58 6.87 -4.84
CA MET A 48 3.63 5.88 -5.36
C MET A 48 2.90 5.17 -4.21
N TRP A 49 3.65 4.68 -3.21
CA TRP A 49 3.07 4.04 -2.04
C TRP A 49 2.12 4.97 -1.26
N ALA A 50 2.53 6.20 -0.98
CA ALA A 50 1.72 7.17 -0.24
C ALA A 50 0.41 7.46 -0.97
N LEU A 51 0.45 7.71 -2.28
CA LEU A 51 -0.75 7.96 -3.08
C LEU A 51 -1.76 6.82 -3.02
N THR A 52 -1.30 5.56 -3.04
CA THR A 52 -2.21 4.40 -2.93
C THR A 52 -2.96 4.36 -1.60
N ILE A 53 -2.30 4.76 -0.50
CA ILE A 53 -2.95 4.84 0.81
C ILE A 53 -3.91 6.03 0.89
N LEU A 54 -3.54 7.19 0.35
CA LEU A 54 -4.44 8.35 0.29
C LEU A 54 -5.73 8.01 -0.48
N ALA A 55 -5.62 7.27 -1.58
CA ALA A 55 -6.77 6.84 -2.36
C ALA A 55 -7.73 5.90 -1.59
N GLN A 56 -7.23 5.16 -0.60
CA GLN A 56 -8.01 4.22 0.21
C GLN A 56 -8.52 4.82 1.54
N LEU A 57 -8.04 5.99 1.95
CA LEU A 57 -8.32 6.54 3.29
C LEU A 57 -9.77 7.03 3.44
N HIS A 58 -10.38 7.54 2.38
CA HIS A 58 -11.78 7.96 2.33
C HIS A 58 -12.40 7.49 1.01
N PRO A 59 -12.72 6.19 0.89
CA PRO A 59 -13.22 5.65 -0.37
C PRO A 59 -14.65 6.13 -0.61
N LEU A 60 -14.87 6.74 -1.78
CA LEU A 60 -16.21 7.16 -2.23
C LEU A 60 -16.98 6.05 -2.95
N VAL A 61 -16.27 5.02 -3.41
CA VAL A 61 -16.84 3.89 -4.15
C VAL A 61 -16.54 2.62 -3.37
N ALA A 62 -17.61 1.93 -2.96
CA ALA A 62 -17.51 0.60 -2.37
C ALA A 62 -17.37 -0.46 -3.47
N PRO A 63 -16.59 -1.54 -3.24
CA PRO A 63 -16.46 -2.62 -4.20
C PRO A 63 -17.82 -3.30 -4.45
N ARG A 64 -18.29 -3.28 -5.70
CA ARG A 64 -19.48 -4.03 -6.15
C ARG A 64 -19.04 -5.41 -6.61
N ARG A 65 -19.46 -6.46 -5.90
CA ARG A 65 -19.11 -7.85 -6.21
C ARG A 65 -20.36 -8.57 -6.73
N ASN A 66 -20.31 -9.14 -7.93
CA ASN A 66 -21.41 -9.92 -8.51
C ASN A 66 -21.26 -11.44 -8.32
N ASP A 67 -20.12 -11.89 -7.79
CA ASP A 67 -19.78 -13.32 -7.65
C ASP A 67 -19.35 -13.64 -6.22
N LEU A 68 -20.27 -13.42 -5.28
CA LEU A 68 -20.13 -13.96 -3.94
C LEU A 68 -20.51 -15.44 -4.02
N ARG A 69 -19.52 -16.32 -3.83
CA ARG A 69 -19.74 -17.76 -3.69
C ARG A 69 -20.73 -17.95 -2.54
N PRO A 70 -21.97 -18.44 -2.78
CA PRO A 70 -22.99 -18.49 -1.75
C PRO A 70 -22.47 -19.32 -0.59
N GLU A 71 -22.57 -18.80 0.63
CA GLU A 71 -22.35 -19.60 1.81
C GLU A 71 -23.17 -20.89 1.69
N LYS A 72 -22.49 -22.04 1.75
CA LYS A 72 -23.19 -23.28 2.03
C LYS A 72 -23.82 -23.09 3.41
N HIS A 73 -25.10 -22.74 3.44
CA HIS A 73 -25.95 -22.98 4.59
C HIS A 73 -25.81 -24.47 4.93
N MET A 74 -24.91 -24.78 5.85
CA MET A 74 -24.89 -26.05 6.57
C MET A 74 -26.12 -26.03 7.49
N GLU A 75 -27.13 -26.75 7.02
CA GLU A 75 -28.21 -27.44 7.75
C GLU A 75 -29.21 -26.62 8.59
N GLY A 76 -30.41 -26.47 8.03
CA GLY A 76 -31.67 -26.45 8.76
C GLY A 76 -32.76 -27.08 7.87
N PRO A 77 -33.59 -28.04 8.34
CA PRO A 77 -34.57 -28.71 7.51
C PRO A 77 -35.73 -27.74 7.19
N GLY A 78 -35.61 -27.00 6.09
CA GLY A 78 -36.61 -26.04 5.63
C GLY A 78 -36.99 -26.16 4.15
N SER A 79 -36.48 -27.18 3.45
CA SER A 79 -36.69 -27.36 2.01
C SER A 79 -38.05 -28.02 1.67
N ILE A 80 -39.12 -27.59 2.33
CA ILE A 80 -40.50 -27.95 1.98
C ILE A 80 -41.31 -26.66 2.06
N LYS A 81 -41.58 -26.03 0.91
CA LYS A 81 -42.72 -25.12 0.61
C LYS A 81 -42.48 -24.15 -0.57
N MET A 82 -41.77 -24.57 -1.62
CA MET A 82 -41.76 -23.78 -2.88
C MET A 82 -42.18 -24.55 -4.13
N PHE A 83 -42.71 -25.76 -3.95
CA PHE A 83 -43.38 -26.51 -5.02
C PHE A 83 -44.69 -27.10 -4.48
N SER A 84 -45.75 -26.29 -4.54
CA SER A 84 -47.15 -26.71 -4.62
C SER A 84 -48.00 -25.56 -5.11
#